data_AF-F0R8J7-F1
#
_entry.id   AF-F0R8J7-F1
#
_cell.length_a   1.000
_cell.length_b   1.000
_cell.length_c   1.000
_cell.angle_alpha   90.00
_cell.angle_beta   90.00
_cell.angle_gamma   90.00
#
_symmetry.space_group_name_H-M   'P 1'
#
loop_
_entity.id
_entity.type
_entity.pdbx_description
1 polymer ?
#
loop_
_entity_poly.entity_id
_entity_poly.type
_entity_poly.pdbx_seq_one_letter_code
_entity_poly.pdbx_strand_id
1 'polypeptide(L)'
;MKKIIFYILAFLLCLPTQAQQRFFGVIQDTDGYTNVRDISGTVIGKLLDNHVFVDWDAQKSHKEWHSVEYGTETGITKTYPNGNTHTGEIHKNRIRYLADLPQLKKQPQSTDKYLVYANDTLTVEIGFQDFNPQRHTIVYDLGTGFIRSIDGCSDLIGIENNIPHEEYASITVKHPAGILEFPTVYIAHLYEPSPNNVVVALGKGNTLFISTQNSDGAGGYYAVWTVENYFVKSLFVLHDF
;
A
#
# COMPACT_ATOMS: atom_id res chain seq x y z
N MET A 1 7.02 35.28 -25.26
CA MET A 1 5.79 34.48 -25.03
C MET A 1 6.01 32.98 -25.13
N LYS A 2 6.47 32.41 -26.26
CA LYS A 2 6.71 30.94 -26.38
C LYS A 2 7.66 30.34 -25.33
N LYS A 3 8.74 31.05 -24.95
CA LYS A 3 9.68 30.58 -23.90
C LYS A 3 9.04 30.54 -22.51
N ILE A 4 8.20 31.52 -22.15
CA ILE A 4 7.50 31.57 -20.86
C ILE A 4 6.45 30.46 -20.78
N ILE A 5 5.74 30.19 -21.88
CA ILE A 5 4.79 29.06 -21.98
C ILE A 5 5.53 27.72 -21.80
N PHE A 6 6.73 27.58 -22.38
CA PHE A 6 7.55 26.36 -22.22
C PHE A 6 8.01 26.16 -20.76
N TYR A 7 8.42 27.23 -20.07
CA TYR A 7 8.80 27.13 -18.65
C TYR A 7 7.60 26.87 -17.73
N ILE A 8 6.42 27.42 -18.02
CA ILE A 8 5.18 27.14 -17.27
C ILE A 8 4.73 25.68 -17.48
N LEU A 9 4.83 25.17 -18.71
CA LEU A 9 4.48 23.78 -19.03
C LEU A 9 5.46 22.79 -18.37
N ALA A 10 6.75 23.10 -18.35
CA ALA A 10 7.77 22.32 -17.64
C ALA A 10 7.58 22.38 -16.11
N PHE A 11 7.13 23.50 -15.57
CA PHE A 11 6.86 23.66 -14.13
C PHE A 11 5.59 22.89 -13.69
N LEU A 12 4.56 22.82 -14.55
CA LEU A 12 3.36 22.01 -14.31
C LEU A 12 3.64 20.50 -14.34
N LEU A 13 4.61 20.05 -15.15
CA LEU A 13 5.08 18.66 -15.19
C LEU A 13 5.99 18.29 -14.00
N CYS A 14 6.47 19.27 -13.23
CA CYS A 14 7.31 19.08 -12.05
C CYS A 14 6.53 19.16 -10.72
N LEU A 15 5.20 19.22 -10.74
CA LEU A 15 4.44 19.03 -9.51
C LEU A 15 4.78 17.64 -8.95
N PRO A 16 5.29 17.54 -7.71
CA PRO A 16 5.69 16.26 -7.17
C PRO A 16 4.46 15.35 -7.09
N THR A 17 4.54 14.19 -7.75
CA THR A 17 3.59 13.07 -7.63
C THR A 17 3.38 12.60 -6.18
N GLN A 18 4.18 13.10 -5.24
CA GLN A 18 4.06 12.86 -3.79
C GLN A 18 2.71 13.29 -3.18
N ALA A 19 1.93 14.16 -3.86
CA ALA A 19 0.58 14.49 -3.41
C ALA A 19 -0.39 13.29 -3.49
N GLN A 20 -0.08 12.25 -4.26
CA GLN A 20 -1.01 11.16 -4.58
C GLN A 20 -1.18 10.09 -3.50
N GLN A 21 -0.45 10.13 -2.37
CA GLN A 21 -0.60 9.11 -1.29
C GLN A 21 -0.97 9.68 0.08
N ARG A 22 -1.39 10.95 0.14
CA ARG A 22 -1.86 11.59 1.38
C ARG A 22 -3.31 11.18 1.71
N PHE A 23 -3.49 9.90 1.98
CA PHE A 23 -4.70 9.34 2.58
C PHE A 23 -4.41 8.04 3.34
N PHE A 24 -3.21 7.44 3.20
CA PHE A 24 -2.79 6.42 4.16
C PHE A 24 -2.21 7.07 5.42
N GLY A 25 -2.89 6.82 6.54
CA GLY A 25 -2.50 7.28 7.86
C GLY A 25 -2.03 6.14 8.75
N VAL A 26 -1.22 6.51 9.74
CA VAL A 26 -0.88 5.69 10.90
C VAL A 26 -1.09 6.49 12.17
N ILE A 27 -1.27 5.78 13.29
CA ILE A 27 -1.28 6.39 14.62
C ILE A 27 0.14 6.44 15.17
N GLN A 28 0.49 7.58 15.75
CA GLN A 28 1.70 7.78 16.56
C GLN A 28 1.31 8.60 17.78
N ASP A 29 0.46 8.01 18.62
CA ASP A 29 -0.05 8.69 19.80
C ASP A 29 0.91 8.50 20.99
N THR A 30 0.88 9.40 21.97
CA THR A 30 1.58 9.20 23.23
C THR A 30 0.99 8.02 24.00
N ASP A 31 -0.32 7.81 23.86
CA ASP A 31 -1.05 6.74 24.55
C ASP A 31 -0.92 5.38 23.82
N GLY A 32 -0.27 5.37 22.65
CA GLY A 32 -0.07 4.18 21.83
C GLY A 32 -1.30 3.73 21.03
N TYR A 33 -2.41 4.49 21.10
CA TYR A 33 -3.63 4.24 20.33
C TYR A 33 -4.53 5.47 20.23
N THR A 34 -5.50 5.43 19.32
CA THR A 34 -6.67 6.32 19.32
C THR A 34 -7.97 5.51 19.30
N ASN A 35 -9.02 6.04 19.91
CA ASN A 35 -10.35 5.48 19.79
C ASN A 35 -10.97 5.88 18.45
N VAL A 36 -11.59 4.91 17.78
CA VAL A 36 -12.47 5.13 16.64
C VAL A 36 -13.88 5.30 17.15
N ARG A 37 -14.60 6.31 16.65
CA ARG A 37 -15.95 6.63 17.08
C ARG A 37 -16.95 6.54 15.94
N ASP A 38 -18.22 6.31 16.26
CA ASP A 38 -19.31 6.55 15.33
C ASP A 38 -19.70 8.05 15.30
N ILE A 39 -20.67 8.40 14.46
CA ILE A 39 -21.16 9.77 14.30
C ILE A 39 -21.85 10.34 15.56
N SER A 40 -22.23 9.49 16.51
CA SER A 40 -22.79 9.91 17.80
C SER A 40 -21.70 10.22 18.84
N GLY A 41 -20.43 9.93 18.50
CA GLY A 41 -19.28 10.03 19.38
C GLY A 41 -19.06 8.78 20.24
N THR A 42 -19.81 7.70 20.04
CA THR A 42 -19.64 6.44 20.78
C THR A 42 -18.37 5.74 20.29
N VAL A 43 -17.56 5.20 21.22
CA VAL A 43 -16.36 4.44 20.86
C VAL A 43 -16.77 3.07 20.30
N ILE A 44 -16.37 2.79 19.07
CA ILE A 44 -16.70 1.55 18.34
C ILE A 44 -15.46 0.72 17.99
N GLY A 45 -14.26 1.28 18.17
CA GLY A 45 -13.02 0.59 17.83
C GLY A 45 -11.79 1.32 18.34
N LYS A 46 -10.63 0.78 17.99
CA LYS A 46 -9.32 1.28 18.38
C LYS A 46 -8.31 1.08 17.26
N LEU A 47 -7.54 2.12 16.96
CA LEU A 47 -6.35 2.05 16.11
C LEU A 47 -5.11 2.17 16.99
N LEU A 48 -4.25 1.17 16.95
CA LEU A 48 -2.99 1.16 17.68
C LEU A 48 -1.90 1.90 16.90
N ASP A 49 -0.80 2.23 17.57
CA ASP A 49 0.39 2.75 16.93
C ASP A 49 0.80 1.88 15.73
N ASN A 50 1.25 2.54 14.66
CA ASN A 50 1.63 1.91 13.39
C ASN A 50 0.52 1.14 12.66
N HIS A 51 -0.73 1.12 13.15
CA HIS A 51 -1.84 0.53 12.41
C HIS A 51 -2.18 1.44 11.21
N VAL A 52 -2.03 0.90 9.99
CA VAL A 52 -2.39 1.57 8.74
C VAL A 52 -3.90 1.65 8.57
N PHE A 53 -4.38 2.82 8.15
CA PHE A 53 -5.77 3.06 7.77
C PHE A 53 -5.84 4.04 6.60
N VAL A 54 -6.99 4.08 5.94
CA VAL A 54 -7.35 5.08 4.93
C VAL A 54 -8.08 6.22 5.62
N ASP A 55 -7.71 7.45 5.29
CA ASP A 55 -8.38 8.68 5.66
C ASP A 55 -9.08 9.28 4.43
N TRP A 56 -10.40 9.14 4.40
CA TRP A 56 -11.26 9.62 3.32
C TRP A 56 -11.45 11.13 3.33
N ASP A 57 -11.00 11.82 4.38
CA ASP A 57 -11.11 13.27 4.55
C ASP A 57 -9.73 13.97 4.51
N ALA A 58 -8.66 13.27 4.13
CA ALA A 58 -7.29 13.79 4.20
C ALA A 58 -7.05 15.13 3.47
N GLN A 59 -7.84 15.41 2.43
CA GLN A 59 -7.77 16.68 1.66
C GLN A 59 -8.68 17.78 2.22
N LYS A 60 -9.54 17.48 3.21
CA LYS A 60 -10.52 18.41 3.79
C LYS A 60 -9.94 19.11 5.03
N SER A 61 -9.05 20.07 4.82
CA SER A 61 -8.30 20.78 5.88
C SER A 61 -9.13 21.37 7.02
N HIS A 62 -10.40 21.71 6.77
CA HIS A 62 -11.33 22.30 7.74
C HIS A 62 -12.09 21.28 8.60
N LYS A 63 -12.11 20.00 8.24
CA LYS A 63 -12.75 18.96 9.07
C LYS A 63 -11.82 18.61 10.24
N GLU A 64 -12.37 18.37 11.43
CA GLU A 64 -11.58 17.95 12.60
C GLU A 64 -11.66 16.45 12.86
N TRP A 65 -12.82 15.87 12.57
CA TRP A 65 -13.07 14.44 12.66
C TRP A 65 -13.05 13.85 11.26
N HIS A 66 -12.11 12.96 11.02
CA HIS A 66 -11.86 12.37 9.72
C HIS A 66 -12.49 10.98 9.66
N SER A 67 -13.25 10.72 8.60
CA SER A 67 -13.77 9.39 8.27
C SER A 67 -12.61 8.51 7.87
N VAL A 68 -12.44 7.41 8.59
CA VAL A 68 -11.38 6.43 8.36
C VAL A 68 -11.95 5.07 8.05
N GLU A 69 -11.20 4.32 7.25
CA GLU A 69 -11.43 2.91 6.98
C GLU A 69 -10.18 2.12 7.34
N TYR A 70 -10.36 1.06 8.12
CA TYR A 70 -9.25 0.32 8.73
C TYR A 70 -9.55 -1.16 8.83
N GLY A 71 -8.48 -1.93 8.98
CA GLY A 71 -8.53 -3.37 8.99
C GLY A 71 -8.32 -4.01 10.35
N THR A 72 -7.90 -5.26 10.28
CA THR A 72 -7.27 -5.95 11.40
C THR A 72 -5.84 -5.42 11.59
N GLU A 73 -5.38 -5.39 12.84
CA GLU A 73 -4.02 -4.91 13.18
C GLU A 73 -2.92 -5.79 12.55
N THR A 74 -3.20 -7.09 12.40
CA THR A 74 -2.27 -8.09 11.90
C THR A 74 -2.92 -8.94 10.82
N GLY A 75 -2.15 -9.40 9.84
CA GLY A 75 -2.64 -10.20 8.73
C GLY A 75 -3.05 -9.36 7.53
N ILE A 76 -3.93 -9.90 6.69
CA ILE A 76 -4.30 -9.29 5.42
C ILE A 76 -5.68 -8.65 5.55
N THR A 77 -5.72 -7.35 5.24
CA THR A 77 -6.95 -6.57 5.11
C THR A 77 -7.12 -6.14 3.67
N LYS A 78 -8.34 -6.25 3.16
CA LYS A 78 -8.73 -5.74 1.84
C LYS A 78 -10.02 -4.94 1.97
N THR A 79 -10.17 -3.85 1.23
CA THR A 79 -11.45 -3.13 1.11
C THR A 79 -12.42 -3.86 0.18
N TYR A 80 -11.89 -4.44 -0.90
CA TYR A 80 -12.63 -5.19 -1.91
C TYR A 80 -11.67 -6.09 -2.72
N PRO A 81 -12.14 -7.21 -3.31
CA PRO A 81 -13.44 -7.87 -3.09
C PRO A 81 -13.53 -8.54 -1.71
N ASN A 82 -14.75 -8.71 -1.19
CA ASN A 82 -15.02 -9.34 0.12
C ASN A 82 -14.29 -8.68 1.30
N GLY A 83 -14.30 -7.35 1.35
CA GLY A 83 -13.50 -6.61 2.32
C GLY A 83 -13.82 -6.93 3.77
N ASN A 84 -12.79 -6.86 4.61
CA ASN A 84 -12.82 -7.11 6.05
C ASN A 84 -12.49 -5.84 6.84
N THR A 85 -12.91 -4.69 6.30
CA THR A 85 -12.67 -3.38 6.89
C THR A 85 -13.81 -2.90 7.78
N HIS A 86 -13.46 -1.95 8.63
CA HIS A 86 -14.36 -1.21 9.50
C HIS A 86 -14.23 0.28 9.19
N THR A 87 -15.30 1.03 9.42
CA THR A 87 -15.32 2.48 9.26
C THR A 87 -15.66 3.19 10.56
N GLY A 88 -15.27 4.45 10.66
CA GLY A 88 -15.59 5.33 11.79
C GLY A 88 -14.85 6.66 11.68
N GLU A 89 -14.83 7.42 12.76
CA GLU A 89 -14.18 8.74 12.79
C GLU A 89 -13.10 8.81 13.87
N ILE A 90 -11.99 9.50 13.53
CA ILE A 90 -10.92 9.87 14.46
C ILE A 90 -10.60 11.35 14.32
N HIS A 91 -10.06 11.95 15.37
CA HIS A 91 -9.64 13.34 15.32
C HIS A 91 -8.34 13.50 14.51
N LYS A 92 -8.28 14.43 13.55
CA LYS A 92 -7.17 14.59 12.59
C LYS A 92 -5.79 14.74 13.22
N ASN A 93 -5.69 15.35 14.40
CA ASN A 93 -4.41 15.53 15.10
C ASN A 93 -3.74 14.20 15.49
N ARG A 94 -4.52 13.10 15.51
CA ARG A 94 -4.05 11.74 15.78
C ARG A 94 -3.39 11.09 14.55
N ILE A 95 -3.59 11.67 13.37
CA ILE A 95 -3.15 11.11 12.09
C ILE A 95 -1.72 11.56 11.79
N ARG A 96 -0.89 10.62 11.34
CA ARG A 96 0.36 10.88 10.64
C ARG A 96 0.31 10.17 9.30
N TYR A 97 0.46 10.90 8.21
CA TYR A 97 0.40 10.30 6.87
C TYR A 97 1.71 9.63 6.51
N LEU A 98 1.64 8.50 5.82
CA LEU A 98 2.84 7.78 5.35
C LEU A 98 3.74 8.65 4.47
N ALA A 99 3.13 9.49 3.64
CA ALA A 99 3.85 10.42 2.76
C ALA A 99 4.68 11.46 3.53
N ASP A 100 4.32 11.76 4.79
CA ASP A 100 4.99 12.75 5.63
C ASP A 100 6.03 12.13 6.59
N LEU A 101 6.10 10.80 6.68
CA LEU A 101 7.11 10.09 7.47
C LEU A 101 8.49 10.15 6.79
N PRO A 102 9.60 9.99 7.54
CA PRO A 102 10.92 9.81 6.94
C PRO A 102 10.90 8.61 5.99
N GLN A 103 11.54 8.72 4.82
CA GLN A 103 11.50 7.66 3.80
C GLN A 103 12.91 7.18 3.44
N LEU A 104 13.02 5.89 3.12
CA LEU A 104 14.20 5.37 2.43
C LEU A 104 14.23 5.91 1.00
N LYS A 105 15.44 6.15 0.49
CA LYS A 105 15.63 6.66 -0.87
C LYS A 105 15.79 5.51 -1.85
N LYS A 106 15.12 5.62 -2.99
CA LYS A 106 15.34 4.75 -4.15
C LYS A 106 16.80 4.85 -4.59
N GLN A 107 17.44 3.71 -4.77
CA GLN A 107 18.86 3.61 -5.11
C GLN A 107 19.07 3.60 -6.63
N PRO A 108 20.22 4.09 -7.13
CA PRO A 108 20.50 4.19 -8.57
C PRO A 108 20.47 2.85 -9.32
N GLN A 109 20.70 1.73 -8.64
CA GLN A 109 20.69 0.39 -9.23
C GLN A 109 19.28 -0.17 -9.49
N SER A 110 18.23 0.57 -9.13
CA SER A 110 16.85 0.14 -9.37
C SER A 110 16.53 0.10 -10.87
N THR A 111 15.77 -0.89 -11.29
CA THR A 111 15.24 -1.09 -12.65
C THR A 111 13.73 -1.25 -12.60
N ASP A 112 13.10 -1.41 -13.76
CA ASP A 112 11.64 -1.63 -13.86
C ASP A 112 11.21 -2.98 -13.26
N LYS A 113 12.11 -3.96 -13.20
CA LYS A 113 11.85 -5.30 -12.63
C LYS A 113 12.40 -5.48 -11.21
N TYR A 114 13.15 -4.50 -10.70
CA TYR A 114 13.82 -4.65 -9.41
C TYR A 114 14.11 -3.30 -8.75
N LEU A 115 13.44 -3.00 -7.64
CA LEU A 115 13.63 -1.77 -6.89
C LEU A 115 14.49 -2.00 -5.66
N VAL A 116 15.35 -1.02 -5.36
CA VAL A 116 16.12 -1.00 -4.12
C VAL A 116 15.91 0.34 -3.42
N TYR A 117 15.50 0.29 -2.15
CA TYR A 117 15.40 1.44 -1.25
C TYR A 117 16.32 1.22 -0.07
N ALA A 118 17.20 2.18 0.26
CA ALA A 118 18.19 1.94 1.30
C ALA A 118 18.60 3.20 2.07
N ASN A 119 19.15 2.96 3.25
CA ASN A 119 20.02 3.84 4.02
C ASN A 119 21.19 3.02 4.59
N ASP A 120 21.97 3.58 5.52
CA ASP A 120 23.16 2.92 6.08
C ASP A 120 22.86 1.62 6.85
N THR A 121 21.60 1.38 7.25
CA THR A 121 21.22 0.28 8.15
C THR A 121 20.14 -0.65 7.59
N LEU A 122 19.33 -0.17 6.65
CA LEU A 122 18.20 -0.88 6.08
C LEU A 122 18.30 -0.89 4.57
N THR A 123 17.96 -2.03 3.96
CA THR A 123 17.76 -2.16 2.52
C THR A 123 16.46 -2.91 2.27
N VAL A 124 15.58 -2.35 1.46
CA VAL A 124 14.35 -2.97 0.99
C VAL A 124 14.50 -3.24 -0.50
N GLU A 125 14.31 -4.49 -0.91
CA GLU A 125 14.40 -4.92 -2.30
C GLU A 125 13.04 -5.49 -2.73
N ILE A 126 12.53 -5.04 -3.87
CA ILE A 126 11.23 -5.45 -4.43
C ILE A 126 11.48 -5.94 -5.84
N GLY A 127 11.24 -7.22 -6.09
CA GLY A 127 11.38 -7.85 -7.40
C GLY A 127 10.02 -8.08 -8.05
N PHE A 128 9.97 -7.89 -9.36
CA PHE A 128 8.82 -8.17 -10.22
C PHE A 128 9.22 -9.17 -11.29
N GLN A 129 8.28 -9.99 -11.75
CA GLN A 129 8.49 -10.94 -12.83
C GLN A 129 7.28 -11.03 -13.74
N ASP A 130 7.50 -11.52 -14.96
CA ASP A 130 6.41 -11.84 -15.87
C ASP A 130 5.60 -12.99 -15.28
N PHE A 131 4.29 -12.87 -15.31
CA PHE A 131 3.38 -13.95 -14.93
C PHE A 131 3.55 -15.10 -15.92
N ASN A 132 3.78 -16.31 -15.40
CA ASN A 132 3.93 -17.50 -16.22
C ASN A 132 2.72 -18.43 -16.00
N PRO A 133 1.72 -18.43 -16.91
CA PRO A 133 0.52 -19.25 -16.77
C PRO A 133 0.77 -20.75 -16.57
N GLN A 134 1.92 -21.27 -17.02
CA GLN A 134 2.27 -22.69 -16.88
C GLN A 134 2.67 -23.06 -15.45
N ARG A 135 2.99 -22.08 -14.60
CA ARG A 135 3.36 -22.28 -13.19
C ARG A 135 2.17 -22.21 -12.24
N HIS A 136 0.98 -21.87 -12.75
CA HIS A 136 -0.21 -21.65 -11.94
C HIS A 136 -1.36 -22.56 -12.35
N THR A 137 -2.21 -22.90 -11.37
CA THR A 137 -3.50 -23.54 -11.65
C THR A 137 -4.55 -22.46 -11.87
N ILE A 138 -4.89 -22.19 -13.12
CA ILE A 138 -5.88 -21.18 -13.50
C ILE A 138 -7.23 -21.85 -13.76
N VAL A 139 -8.28 -21.36 -13.11
CA VAL A 139 -9.65 -21.80 -13.37
C VAL A 139 -10.45 -20.66 -13.95
N TYR A 140 -11.09 -20.92 -15.09
CA TYR A 140 -11.95 -19.97 -15.80
C TYR A 140 -13.42 -20.21 -15.47
N ASP A 141 -14.21 -19.14 -15.49
CA ASP A 141 -15.66 -19.20 -15.56
C ASP A 141 -16.09 -19.59 -16.98
N LEU A 142 -16.89 -20.67 -17.09
CA LEU A 142 -17.26 -21.26 -18.38
C LEU A 142 -18.23 -20.38 -19.19
N GLY A 143 -18.97 -19.48 -18.55
CA GLY A 143 -19.95 -18.62 -19.22
C GLY A 143 -19.32 -17.37 -19.82
N THR A 144 -18.33 -16.81 -19.14
CA THR A 144 -17.70 -15.53 -19.51
C THR A 144 -16.31 -15.69 -20.11
N GLY A 145 -15.62 -16.81 -19.82
CA GLY A 145 -14.21 -17.00 -20.16
C GLY A 145 -13.24 -16.24 -19.24
N PHE A 146 -13.75 -15.55 -18.21
CA PHE A 146 -12.95 -14.82 -17.25
C PHE A 146 -12.26 -15.72 -16.24
N ILE A 147 -11.14 -15.28 -15.68
CA ILE A 147 -10.48 -15.97 -14.58
C ILE A 147 -11.36 -15.90 -13.33
N ARG A 148 -11.64 -17.08 -12.78
CA ARG A 148 -12.37 -17.26 -11.52
C ARG A 148 -11.42 -17.45 -10.33
N SER A 149 -10.30 -18.13 -10.53
CA SER A 149 -9.30 -18.33 -9.49
C SER A 149 -7.93 -18.68 -10.05
N ILE A 150 -6.87 -18.30 -9.32
CA ILE A 150 -5.49 -18.70 -9.57
C ILE A 150 -4.96 -19.37 -8.30
N ASP A 151 -4.40 -20.58 -8.44
CA ASP A 151 -3.90 -21.43 -7.35
C ASP A 151 -4.92 -21.65 -6.21
N GLY A 152 -6.20 -21.74 -6.59
CA GLY A 152 -7.31 -21.91 -5.66
C GLY A 152 -7.77 -20.64 -4.95
N CYS A 153 -7.10 -19.50 -5.16
CA CYS A 153 -7.54 -18.19 -4.67
C CYS A 153 -8.51 -17.54 -5.66
N SER A 154 -9.69 -17.14 -5.22
CA SER A 154 -10.67 -16.37 -6.02
C SER A 154 -10.66 -14.87 -5.71
N ASP A 155 -9.88 -14.46 -4.71
CA ASP A 155 -9.77 -13.08 -4.24
C ASP A 155 -8.50 -12.44 -4.83
N LEU A 156 -8.55 -12.30 -6.15
CA LEU A 156 -7.47 -11.81 -7.01
C LEU A 156 -7.52 -10.28 -7.08
N ILE A 157 -6.36 -9.62 -7.00
CA ILE A 157 -6.24 -8.16 -7.00
C ILE A 157 -5.43 -7.71 -8.21
N GLY A 158 -5.83 -6.61 -8.83
CA GLY A 158 -5.08 -5.98 -9.92
C GLY A 158 -5.32 -6.61 -11.29
N ILE A 159 -6.34 -7.46 -11.43
CA ILE A 159 -6.76 -7.96 -12.74
C ILE A 159 -8.25 -7.74 -12.95
N GLU A 160 -8.64 -7.30 -14.15
CA GLU A 160 -10.05 -7.27 -14.58
C GLU A 160 -10.55 -8.65 -15.02
N ASN A 161 -10.25 -9.67 -14.21
CA ASN A 161 -10.52 -11.09 -14.51
C ASN A 161 -9.83 -11.64 -15.78
N ASN A 162 -8.80 -10.95 -16.28
CA ASN A 162 -7.94 -11.41 -17.38
C ASN A 162 -6.68 -12.11 -16.84
N ILE A 163 -5.95 -12.82 -17.72
CA ILE A 163 -4.64 -13.39 -17.37
C ILE A 163 -3.69 -12.25 -17.00
N PRO A 164 -3.05 -12.29 -15.81
CA PRO A 164 -2.05 -11.30 -15.43
C PRO A 164 -0.86 -11.28 -16.38
N HIS A 165 -0.23 -10.12 -16.52
CA HIS A 165 1.03 -9.94 -17.22
C HIS A 165 2.22 -10.02 -16.26
N GLU A 166 2.08 -9.48 -15.07
CA GLU A 166 3.16 -9.38 -14.08
C GLU A 166 2.70 -9.75 -12.66
N GLU A 167 3.65 -10.21 -11.85
CA GLU A 167 3.48 -10.51 -10.43
C GLU A 167 4.71 -10.13 -9.60
N TYR A 168 4.54 -10.01 -8.30
CA TYR A 168 5.66 -9.88 -7.38
C TYR A 168 6.51 -11.15 -7.37
N ALA A 169 7.81 -11.00 -7.65
CA ALA A 169 8.76 -12.10 -7.53
C ALA A 169 9.24 -12.27 -6.08
N SER A 170 9.52 -11.15 -5.40
CA SER A 170 9.96 -11.14 -4.01
C SER A 170 9.87 -9.76 -3.37
N ILE A 171 9.77 -9.72 -2.05
CA ILE A 171 10.06 -8.54 -1.24
C ILE A 171 11.01 -8.99 -0.12
N THR A 172 12.11 -8.27 0.06
CA THR A 172 13.06 -8.54 1.14
C THR A 172 13.42 -7.27 1.90
N VAL A 173 13.65 -7.43 3.21
CA VAL A 173 14.13 -6.36 4.08
C VAL A 173 15.41 -6.85 4.76
N LYS A 174 16.54 -6.24 4.40
CA LYS A 174 17.83 -6.46 5.04
C LYS A 174 18.00 -5.43 6.16
N HIS A 175 18.34 -5.92 7.35
CA HIS A 175 18.55 -5.12 8.55
C HIS A 175 19.74 -5.70 9.33
N PRO A 176 20.27 -5.01 10.36
CA PRO A 176 21.49 -5.45 11.04
C PRO A 176 21.39 -6.84 11.70
N ALA A 177 20.17 -7.27 12.05
CA ALA A 177 19.92 -8.57 12.67
C ALA A 177 19.63 -9.70 11.66
N GLY A 178 19.54 -9.42 10.36
CA GLY A 178 19.31 -10.46 9.34
C GLY A 178 18.58 -9.98 8.08
N ILE A 179 18.02 -10.95 7.37
CA ILE A 179 17.24 -10.74 6.15
C ILE A 179 15.84 -11.30 6.42
N LEU A 180 14.83 -10.45 6.31
CA LEU A 180 13.43 -10.84 6.25
C LEU A 180 13.04 -11.04 4.80
N GLU A 181 12.71 -12.28 4.42
CA GLU A 181 12.01 -12.58 3.17
C GLU A 181 10.50 -12.56 3.44
N PHE A 182 9.74 -11.86 2.60
CA PHE A 182 8.30 -11.80 2.77
C PHE A 182 7.67 -13.18 2.51
N PRO A 183 6.82 -13.69 3.42
CA PRO A 183 6.04 -14.88 3.14
C PRO A 183 5.17 -14.68 1.89
N THR A 184 5.12 -15.70 1.03
CA THR A 184 4.41 -15.64 -0.26
C THR A 184 2.96 -15.18 -0.13
N VAL A 185 2.26 -15.53 0.95
CA VAL A 185 0.87 -15.12 1.21
C VAL A 185 0.66 -13.60 1.26
N TYR A 186 1.70 -12.83 1.55
CA TYR A 186 1.63 -11.36 1.57
C TYR A 186 1.88 -10.70 0.22
N ILE A 187 2.33 -11.44 -0.80
CA ILE A 187 2.66 -10.86 -2.12
C ILE A 187 1.97 -11.58 -3.28
N ALA A 188 1.50 -12.81 -3.07
CA ALA A 188 0.75 -13.58 -4.06
C ALA A 188 -0.65 -12.99 -4.28
N HIS A 189 -1.17 -13.20 -5.48
CA HIS A 189 -2.49 -12.75 -5.92
C HIS A 189 -2.69 -11.22 -5.92
N LEU A 190 -1.57 -10.47 -5.84
CA LEU A 190 -1.48 -9.05 -6.13
C LEU A 190 -0.77 -8.91 -7.48
N TYR A 191 -1.54 -8.74 -8.53
CA TYR A 191 -1.03 -8.70 -9.90
C TYR A 191 -0.82 -7.28 -10.39
N GLU A 192 -0.18 -7.14 -11.56
CA GLU A 192 0.10 -5.86 -12.19
C GLU A 192 0.82 -4.86 -11.25
N PRO A 193 1.86 -5.30 -10.52
CA PRO A 193 2.61 -4.41 -9.67
C PRO A 193 3.29 -3.31 -10.48
N SER A 194 3.33 -2.08 -9.96
CA SER A 194 3.94 -0.96 -10.66
C SER A 194 5.24 -0.50 -9.99
N PRO A 195 6.36 -0.38 -10.73
CA PRO A 195 7.62 0.10 -10.17
C PRO A 195 7.66 1.62 -9.92
N ASN A 196 6.64 2.35 -10.38
CA ASN A 196 6.67 3.81 -10.50
C ASN A 196 6.26 4.55 -9.23
N ASN A 197 5.37 3.97 -8.43
CA ASN A 197 4.71 4.65 -7.31
C ASN A 197 4.89 3.86 -6.02
N VAL A 198 6.15 3.76 -5.58
CA VAL A 198 6.53 3.04 -4.37
C VAL A 198 7.11 4.01 -3.34
N VAL A 199 6.59 3.93 -2.11
CA VAL A 199 7.09 4.67 -0.95
C VAL A 199 7.52 3.66 0.11
N VAL A 200 8.72 3.85 0.66
CA VAL A 200 9.21 3.08 1.81
C VAL A 200 9.39 4.03 2.98
N ALA A 201 8.37 4.10 3.84
CA ALA A 201 8.30 5.01 4.98
C ALA A 201 8.81 4.36 6.27
N LEU A 202 9.42 5.14 7.15
CA LEU A 202 9.94 4.71 8.45
C LEU A 202 8.96 5.14 9.54
N GLY A 203 8.41 4.14 10.23
CA GLY A 203 7.46 4.30 11.32
C GLY A 203 8.11 4.53 12.68
N LYS A 204 7.31 4.46 13.74
CA LYS A 204 7.80 4.54 15.12
C LYS A 204 8.38 3.20 15.53
N GLY A 205 9.56 3.22 16.15
CA GLY A 205 10.28 2.00 16.54
C GLY A 205 10.93 1.29 15.35
N ASN A 206 11.06 -0.04 15.43
CA ASN A 206 11.60 -0.86 14.33
C ASN A 206 10.50 -1.19 13.31
N THR A 207 9.84 -0.16 12.80
CA THR A 207 8.71 -0.29 11.88
C THR A 207 9.00 0.42 10.57
N LEU A 208 8.67 -0.23 9.45
CA LEU A 208 8.63 0.39 8.14
C LEU A 208 7.34 0.03 7.42
N PHE A 209 6.96 0.88 6.48
CA PHE A 209 5.82 0.70 5.60
C PHE A 209 6.28 0.70 4.17
N ILE A 210 5.83 -0.28 3.38
CA ILE A 210 6.02 -0.31 1.94
C ILE A 210 4.67 -0.04 1.32
N SER A 211 4.50 1.09 0.65
CA SER A 211 3.26 1.51 -0.02
C SER A 211 3.47 1.52 -1.52
N THR A 212 2.65 0.78 -2.26
CA THR A 212 2.69 0.71 -3.73
C THR A 212 1.35 1.12 -4.30
N GLN A 213 1.35 1.88 -5.38
CA GLN A 213 0.18 2.08 -6.24
C GLN A 213 0.37 1.24 -7.50
N ASN A 214 -0.56 0.32 -7.75
CA ASN A 214 -0.49 -0.69 -8.80
C ASN A 214 -1.71 -0.58 -9.71
N SER A 215 -1.52 -0.84 -11.00
CA SER A 215 -2.56 -0.82 -12.03
C SER A 215 -1.94 -1.21 -13.38
N ASP A 216 -2.73 -1.84 -14.26
CA ASP A 216 -2.41 -2.07 -15.67
C ASP A 216 -3.17 -1.10 -16.63
N GLY A 217 -3.93 -0.15 -16.08
CA GLY A 217 -4.81 0.76 -16.83
C GLY A 217 -6.27 0.72 -16.36
N ALA A 218 -6.72 -0.39 -15.76
CA ALA A 218 -8.02 -0.50 -15.12
C ALA A 218 -7.94 -1.41 -13.88
N GLY A 219 -8.83 -1.26 -12.88
CA GLY A 219 -8.73 -2.03 -11.62
C GLY A 219 -7.46 -1.72 -10.79
N GLY A 220 -7.20 -0.44 -10.54
CA GLY A 220 -6.06 -0.01 -9.71
C GLY A 220 -6.21 -0.36 -8.24
N TYR A 221 -5.09 -0.65 -7.57
CA TYR A 221 -5.08 -0.85 -6.12
C TYR A 221 -3.84 -0.27 -5.46
N TYR A 222 -3.96 0.08 -4.19
CA TYR A 222 -2.82 0.29 -3.31
C TYR A 222 -2.60 -0.93 -2.45
N ALA A 223 -1.34 -1.24 -2.18
CA ALA A 223 -0.94 -2.20 -1.17
C ALA A 223 0.01 -1.52 -0.20
N VAL A 224 -0.28 -1.65 1.10
CA VAL A 224 0.56 -1.14 2.17
C VAL A 224 0.94 -2.29 3.10
N TRP A 225 2.21 -2.70 3.03
CA TRP A 225 2.76 -3.66 3.98
C TRP A 225 3.32 -2.95 5.20
N THR A 226 3.00 -3.46 6.37
CA THR A 226 3.64 -3.06 7.63
C THR A 226 4.63 -4.13 8.03
N VAL A 227 5.90 -3.75 8.16
CA VAL A 227 6.95 -4.59 8.76
C VAL A 227 7.28 -4.00 10.10
N GLU A 228 7.12 -4.77 11.16
CA GLU A 228 7.39 -4.35 12.53
C GLU A 228 8.29 -5.38 13.19
N ASN A 229 9.34 -4.94 13.89
CA ASN A 229 10.29 -5.82 14.59
C ASN A 229 10.76 -7.00 13.72
N TYR A 230 11.03 -6.72 12.43
CA TYR A 230 11.56 -7.68 11.47
C TYR A 230 10.61 -8.84 11.11
N PHE A 231 9.29 -8.64 11.25
CA PHE A 231 8.27 -9.53 10.68
C PHE A 231 7.26 -8.74 9.86
N VAL A 232 6.68 -9.39 8.84
CA VAL A 232 5.54 -8.82 8.11
C VAL A 232 4.32 -8.90 9.03
N LYS A 233 3.92 -7.74 9.57
CA LYS A 233 2.82 -7.61 10.52
C LYS A 233 1.47 -7.65 9.82
N SER A 234 1.34 -6.86 8.75
CA SER A 234 0.08 -6.74 8.01
C SER A 234 0.28 -6.30 6.57
N LEU A 235 -0.76 -6.55 5.76
CA LEU A 235 -0.96 -5.98 4.44
C LEU A 235 -2.35 -5.34 4.41
N PHE A 236 -2.42 -4.07 4.04
CA PHE A 236 -3.68 -3.38 3.75
C PHE A 236 -3.79 -3.12 2.25
N VAL A 237 -4.86 -3.63 1.61
CA VAL A 237 -5.13 -3.43 0.19
C VAL A 237 -6.36 -2.54 0.02
N LEU A 238 -6.20 -1.42 -0.70
CA LEU A 238 -7.29 -0.55 -1.12
C LEU A 238 -7.51 -0.72 -2.62
N HIS A 239 -8.65 -1.27 -3.01
CA HIS A 239 -9.04 -1.50 -4.41
C HIS A 239 -9.92 -0.38 -4.95
N ASP A 240 -9.85 -0.11 -6.27
CA ASP A 240 -10.68 0.84 -7.04
C ASP A 240 -10.79 2.25 -6.43
N PHE A 241 -9.74 3.05 -6.62
CA PHE A 241 -9.65 4.43 -6.14
C PHE A 241 -9.59 5.47 -7.27
#